data_AF-A0A8V0ZFM5-F1
#
_entry.id   AF-A0A8V0ZFM5-F1
#
_cell.length_a   1.000
_cell.length_b   1.000
_cell.length_c   1.000
_cell.angle_alpha   90.00
_cell.angle_beta   90.00
_cell.angle_gamma   90.00
#
_symmetry.space_group_name_H-M   'P 1'
#
loop_
_entity.id
_entity.type
_entity.pdbx_description
1 polymer ?
#
loop_
_entity_poly.entity_id
_entity_poly.type
_entity_poly.pdbx_seq_one_letter_code
_entity_poly.pdbx_strand_id
1 'polypeptide(L)'
;MAAPRPAPPLPPRAAQDPDSAPEMSLGLEEHLSRAFQDKLRLQMVPAWDSASLLPSRRLLLKRREVVEVERALQAQREDFQQRMEHLAQRRQQLGQREEQLRDDTIKFNAFLKAMSARRQRAQQRAGEERARAAQRGAEALRLQQELERLQRRRERLGQRLQSLRVFGDFLQDVRAATGQFQDVPSMLAHFGALVEGRAVLLQQVEARQAALAQGRAQLQQCCEEADSELTSSNEEALQLHARLEAARSDVLKGETHWAQLQGAAAQTTLLLGQIRMAVLSLFQLTSMRLEVPKDVALEDTEAQLDVVSVTQQLWGWEGRGCPSDTEAPVSPAAALHAGPGCHLCRAGAVFSCACYHCHTPTASQSCHCASQPGIDGLRIQWSTKVTQHVQGRMKGNAPVQSLGHRCPPARHMDGQK
;
A
#
# COMPACT_ATOMS: atom_id res chain seq x y z
N MET A 1 -29.01 -57.68 -18.87
CA MET A 1 -29.87 -58.82 -18.49
C MET A 1 -31.27 -58.28 -18.28
N ALA A 2 -32.23 -58.77 -19.06
CA ALA A 2 -33.60 -58.27 -19.08
C ALA A 2 -34.29 -58.47 -17.72
N ALA A 3 -34.98 -57.44 -17.24
CA ALA A 3 -35.79 -57.51 -16.03
C ALA A 3 -36.95 -58.51 -16.24
N PRO A 4 -37.27 -59.37 -15.26
CA PRO A 4 -38.41 -60.26 -15.37
C PRO A 4 -39.72 -59.45 -15.35
N ARG A 5 -40.62 -59.77 -16.28
CA ARG A 5 -41.98 -59.20 -16.37
C ARG A 5 -42.72 -59.36 -15.02
N PRO A 6 -43.44 -58.33 -14.55
CA PRO A 6 -44.33 -58.50 -13.40
C PRO A 6 -45.47 -59.45 -13.77
N ALA A 7 -45.79 -60.37 -12.86
CA ALA A 7 -46.91 -61.30 -12.99
C ALA A 7 -48.23 -60.52 -13.04
N PRO A 8 -49.23 -60.94 -13.83
CA PRO A 8 -50.52 -60.28 -13.89
C PRO A 8 -51.23 -60.36 -12.53
N PRO A 9 -51.99 -59.32 -12.14
CA PRO A 9 -52.73 -59.33 -10.89
C PRO A 9 -53.77 -60.46 -10.93
N LEU A 10 -53.73 -61.32 -9.91
CA LEU A 10 -54.78 -62.30 -9.68
C LEU A 10 -56.12 -61.57 -9.49
N PRO A 11 -57.23 -62.08 -10.04
CA PRO A 11 -58.53 -61.47 -9.84
C PRO A 11 -58.85 -61.38 -8.34
N PRO A 12 -59.57 -60.34 -7.89
CA PRO A 12 -59.96 -60.24 -6.50
C PRO A 12 -60.74 -61.50 -6.13
N ARG A 13 -60.24 -62.24 -5.14
CA ARG A 13 -61.04 -63.24 -4.45
C ARG A 13 -62.28 -62.49 -3.96
N ALA A 14 -63.43 -62.83 -4.54
CA ALA A 14 -64.71 -62.43 -3.99
C ALA A 14 -64.66 -62.79 -2.50
N ALA A 15 -64.65 -61.76 -1.65
CA ALA A 15 -64.90 -61.92 -0.24
C ALA A 15 -66.33 -62.45 -0.15
N GLN A 16 -66.46 -63.76 0.01
CA GLN A 16 -67.71 -64.35 0.45
C GLN A 16 -67.83 -64.01 1.94
N ASP A 17 -68.93 -63.35 2.28
CA ASP A 17 -69.31 -63.05 3.66
C ASP A 17 -69.20 -64.31 4.54
N PRO A 18 -68.57 -64.23 5.71
CA PRO A 18 -68.35 -65.38 6.58
C PRO A 18 -69.64 -65.92 7.24
N ASP A 19 -70.80 -65.28 7.02
CA ASP A 19 -72.09 -65.65 7.61
C ASP A 19 -73.10 -66.26 6.62
N SER A 20 -72.70 -66.54 5.38
CA SER A 20 -73.52 -67.36 4.48
C SER A 20 -73.31 -68.85 4.81
N ALA A 21 -74.01 -69.33 5.84
CA ALA A 21 -74.17 -70.75 6.06
C ALA A 21 -74.64 -71.40 4.73
N PRO A 22 -73.98 -72.46 4.25
CA PRO A 22 -74.32 -73.01 2.96
C PRO A 22 -75.76 -73.49 2.98
N GLU A 23 -76.60 -72.93 2.10
CA GLU A 23 -77.96 -73.39 1.75
C GLU A 23 -77.99 -74.84 1.20
N MET A 24 -76.90 -75.59 1.37
CA MET A 24 -76.75 -77.01 1.07
C MET A 24 -77.53 -77.92 2.02
N SER A 25 -77.94 -77.42 3.19
CA SER A 25 -78.79 -78.17 4.13
C SER A 25 -80.24 -78.29 3.64
N LEU A 26 -80.78 -77.24 3.00
CA LEU A 26 -82.19 -77.16 2.60
C LEU A 26 -82.57 -78.10 1.45
N GLY A 27 -81.62 -78.41 0.55
CA GLY A 27 -81.85 -79.39 -0.53
C GLY A 27 -81.51 -80.83 -0.15
N LEU A 28 -80.69 -81.04 0.88
CA LEU A 28 -80.26 -82.38 1.28
C LEU A 28 -81.41 -83.15 1.92
N GLU A 29 -82.20 -82.48 2.76
CA GLU A 29 -83.33 -83.10 3.46
C GLU A 29 -84.45 -83.48 2.48
N GLU A 30 -84.77 -82.60 1.52
CA GLU A 30 -85.72 -82.88 0.44
C GLU A 30 -85.24 -83.97 -0.53
N HIS A 31 -83.95 -83.96 -0.89
CA HIS A 31 -83.36 -84.96 -1.79
C HIS A 31 -83.27 -86.34 -1.13
N LEU A 32 -82.88 -86.41 0.14
CA LEU A 32 -82.89 -87.64 0.92
C LEU A 32 -84.31 -88.16 1.11
N SER A 33 -85.28 -87.27 1.37
CA SER A 33 -86.70 -87.62 1.50
C SER A 33 -87.26 -88.19 0.20
N ARG A 34 -86.99 -87.57 -0.96
CA ARG A 34 -87.37 -88.11 -2.29
C ARG A 34 -86.70 -89.45 -2.59
N ALA A 35 -85.38 -89.55 -2.37
CA ALA A 35 -84.63 -90.78 -2.63
C ALA A 35 -85.09 -91.94 -1.73
N PHE A 36 -85.52 -91.66 -0.49
CA PHE A 36 -86.07 -92.65 0.43
C PHE A 36 -87.49 -93.08 -0.01
N GLN A 37 -88.33 -92.13 -0.43
CA GLN A 37 -89.67 -92.41 -0.95
C GLN A 37 -89.64 -93.22 -2.25
N ASP A 38 -88.72 -92.92 -3.17
CA ASP A 38 -88.58 -93.65 -4.44
C ASP A 38 -88.04 -95.08 -4.23
N LYS A 39 -87.12 -95.27 -3.28
CA LYS A 39 -86.61 -96.62 -2.92
C LYS A 39 -87.66 -97.49 -2.24
N LEU A 40 -88.53 -96.93 -1.41
CA LEU A 40 -89.66 -97.66 -0.79
C LEU A 40 -90.71 -98.08 -1.83
N ARG A 41 -90.96 -97.23 -2.84
CA ARG A 41 -91.89 -97.53 -3.95
C ARG A 41 -91.40 -98.66 -4.85
N LEU A 42 -90.09 -98.76 -5.10
CA LEU A 42 -89.50 -99.83 -5.91
C LEU A 42 -89.52 -101.22 -5.23
N GLN A 43 -89.72 -101.29 -3.91
CA GLN A 43 -89.82 -102.57 -3.17
C GLN A 43 -91.26 -103.06 -2.94
N MET A 44 -92.29 -102.29 -3.34
CA MET A 44 -93.68 -102.76 -3.28
C MET A 44 -93.95 -103.80 -4.37
N VAL A 45 -94.01 -105.06 -3.99
CA VAL A 45 -94.49 -106.16 -4.85
C VAL A 45 -95.96 -105.88 -5.26
N PRO A 46 -96.32 -106.05 -6.54
CA PRO A 46 -97.69 -105.79 -7.00
C PRO A 46 -98.72 -106.72 -6.32
N ALA A 47 -99.86 -106.16 -5.91
CA ALA A 47 -100.82 -106.79 -4.99
C ALA A 47 -101.75 -107.86 -5.60
N TRP A 48 -101.57 -108.29 -6.86
CA TRP A 48 -102.64 -109.00 -7.58
C TRP A 48 -102.91 -110.45 -7.15
N ASP A 49 -102.07 -111.07 -6.30
CA ASP A 49 -102.33 -112.41 -5.75
C ASP A 49 -102.65 -112.42 -4.24
N SER A 50 -102.89 -111.26 -3.61
CA SER A 50 -103.05 -111.20 -2.14
C SER A 50 -104.49 -111.36 -1.64
N ALA A 51 -105.50 -111.15 -2.49
CA ALA A 51 -106.92 -111.16 -2.11
C ALA A 51 -107.55 -112.56 -2.12
N SER A 52 -106.98 -113.50 -2.87
CA SER A 52 -107.43 -114.90 -3.01
C SER A 52 -106.78 -115.87 -2.01
N LEU A 53 -105.90 -115.38 -1.13
CA LEU A 53 -105.18 -116.19 -0.14
C LEU A 53 -105.82 -116.07 1.26
N LEU A 54 -105.87 -117.16 2.03
CA LEU A 54 -106.38 -117.13 3.41
C LEU A 54 -105.60 -116.10 4.26
N PRO A 55 -106.26 -115.41 5.24
CA PRO A 55 -105.64 -114.36 6.07
C PRO A 55 -104.28 -114.76 6.70
N SER A 56 -104.14 -116.03 7.08
CA SER A 56 -102.92 -116.61 7.62
C SER A 56 -101.74 -116.56 6.64
N ARG A 57 -101.99 -116.73 5.33
CA ARG A 57 -100.96 -116.69 4.27
C ARG A 57 -100.56 -115.25 3.91
N ARG A 58 -101.50 -114.30 3.96
CA ARG A 58 -101.21 -112.86 3.77
C ARG A 58 -100.34 -112.29 4.89
N LEU A 59 -100.63 -112.67 6.14
CA LEU A 59 -99.80 -112.28 7.29
C LEU A 59 -98.36 -112.80 7.16
N LEU A 60 -98.18 -114.04 6.69
CA LEU A 60 -96.86 -114.62 6.45
C LEU A 60 -96.08 -113.89 5.33
N LEU A 61 -96.75 -113.50 4.24
CA LEU A 61 -96.13 -112.70 3.18
C LEU A 61 -95.71 -111.33 3.69
N LYS A 62 -96.57 -110.63 4.43
CA LYS A 62 -96.22 -109.33 5.03
C LYS A 62 -95.10 -109.43 6.07
N ARG A 63 -95.02 -110.52 6.85
CA ARG A 63 -93.88 -110.77 7.73
C ARG A 63 -92.58 -110.98 6.96
N ARG A 64 -92.62 -111.64 5.79
CA ARG A 64 -91.45 -111.79 4.91
C ARG A 64 -91.02 -110.46 4.30
N GLU A 65 -91.97 -109.67 3.79
CA GLU A 65 -91.70 -108.33 3.26
C GLU A 65 -91.07 -107.41 4.31
N VAL A 66 -91.59 -107.41 5.55
CA VAL A 66 -91.00 -106.62 6.65
C VAL A 66 -89.56 -107.07 6.92
N VAL A 67 -89.30 -108.38 6.95
CA VAL A 67 -87.94 -108.91 7.12
C VAL A 67 -87.03 -108.54 5.94
N GLU A 68 -87.53 -108.53 4.70
CA GLU A 68 -86.77 -108.12 3.50
C GLU A 68 -86.45 -106.62 3.50
N VAL A 69 -87.42 -105.77 3.87
CA VAL A 69 -87.22 -104.32 4.02
C VAL A 69 -86.28 -104.02 5.18
N GLU A 70 -86.42 -104.71 6.32
CA GLU A 70 -85.49 -104.58 7.45
C GLU A 70 -84.06 -104.97 7.06
N ARG A 71 -83.88 -106.07 6.30
CA ARG A 71 -82.59 -106.46 5.74
C ARG A 71 -82.04 -105.42 4.78
N ALA A 72 -82.86 -104.86 3.90
CA ALA A 72 -82.42 -103.82 2.95
C ALA A 72 -82.07 -102.49 3.66
N LEU A 73 -82.82 -102.12 4.70
CA LEU A 73 -82.53 -100.95 5.52
C LEU A 73 -81.25 -101.14 6.33
N GLN A 74 -81.05 -102.35 6.88
CA GLN A 74 -79.82 -102.71 7.58
C GLN A 74 -78.61 -102.64 6.64
N ALA A 75 -78.70 -103.20 5.43
CA ALA A 75 -77.67 -103.08 4.41
C ALA A 75 -77.38 -101.60 4.05
N GLN A 76 -78.40 -100.75 3.92
CA GLN A 76 -78.19 -99.31 3.66
C GLN A 76 -77.57 -98.56 4.83
N ARG A 77 -77.90 -98.94 6.08
CA ARG A 77 -77.27 -98.36 7.28
C ARG A 77 -75.80 -98.74 7.35
N GLU A 78 -75.47 -99.99 7.03
CA GLU A 78 -74.09 -100.47 6.94
C GLU A 78 -73.33 -99.75 5.82
N ASP A 79 -73.91 -99.61 4.62
CA ASP A 79 -73.32 -98.83 3.52
C ASP A 79 -73.09 -97.36 3.90
N PHE A 80 -74.03 -96.73 4.59
CA PHE A 80 -73.89 -95.36 5.06
C PHE A 80 -72.81 -95.24 6.13
N GLN A 81 -72.75 -96.18 7.08
CA GLN A 81 -71.69 -96.24 8.09
C GLN A 81 -70.31 -96.37 7.44
N GLN A 82 -70.14 -97.31 6.50
CA GLN A 82 -68.89 -97.48 5.75
C GLN A 82 -68.49 -96.21 4.98
N ARG A 83 -69.46 -95.53 4.33
CA ARG A 83 -69.22 -94.25 3.64
C ARG A 83 -68.79 -93.15 4.61
N MET A 84 -69.43 -93.06 5.77
CA MET A 84 -69.08 -92.07 6.80
C MET A 84 -67.70 -92.34 7.40
N GLU A 85 -67.34 -93.59 7.63
CA GLU A 85 -66.01 -94.00 8.07
C GLU A 85 -64.95 -93.62 7.04
N HIS A 86 -65.19 -93.91 5.75
CA HIS A 86 -64.28 -93.51 4.67
C HIS A 86 -64.12 -91.99 4.59
N LEU A 87 -65.22 -91.22 4.71
CA LEU A 87 -65.15 -89.76 4.75
C LEU A 87 -64.41 -89.25 5.98
N ALA A 88 -64.60 -89.86 7.15
CA ALA A 88 -63.89 -89.51 8.38
C ALA A 88 -62.38 -89.76 8.23
N GLN A 89 -61.99 -90.92 7.69
CA GLN A 89 -60.60 -91.24 7.36
C GLN A 89 -60.02 -90.24 6.35
N ARG A 90 -60.78 -89.89 5.31
CA ARG A 90 -60.34 -88.91 4.31
C ARG A 90 -60.16 -87.51 4.91
N ARG A 91 -61.06 -87.07 5.80
CA ARG A 91 -60.93 -85.81 6.54
C ARG A 91 -59.66 -85.81 7.40
N GLN A 92 -59.39 -86.90 8.11
CA GLN A 92 -58.17 -87.04 8.91
C GLN A 92 -56.90 -86.96 8.05
N GLN A 93 -56.87 -87.66 6.91
CA GLN A 93 -55.75 -87.60 5.96
C GLN A 93 -55.52 -86.19 5.40
N LEU A 94 -56.60 -85.48 5.05
CA LEU A 94 -56.51 -84.10 4.56
C LEU A 94 -55.99 -83.17 5.65
N GLY A 95 -56.46 -83.31 6.89
CA GLY A 95 -55.95 -82.55 8.03
C GLY A 95 -54.46 -82.77 8.27
N GLN A 96 -53.99 -84.03 8.23
CA GLN A 96 -52.56 -84.34 8.35
C GLN A 96 -51.72 -83.73 7.23
N ARG A 97 -52.22 -83.76 5.98
CA ARG A 97 -51.52 -83.13 4.84
C ARG A 97 -51.50 -81.61 4.96
N GLU A 98 -52.56 -81.00 5.46
CA GLU A 98 -52.59 -79.57 5.72
C GLU A 98 -51.57 -79.17 6.78
N GLU A 99 -51.50 -79.91 7.90
CA GLU A 99 -50.48 -79.72 8.94
C GLU A 99 -49.06 -79.83 8.38
N GLN A 100 -48.79 -80.86 7.56
CA GLN A 100 -47.50 -81.04 6.89
C GLN A 100 -47.14 -79.86 5.98
N LEU A 101 -48.10 -79.38 5.17
CA LEU A 101 -47.89 -78.22 4.30
C LEU A 101 -47.66 -76.92 5.10
N ARG A 102 -48.34 -76.77 6.25
CA ARG A 102 -48.12 -75.65 7.17
C ARG A 102 -46.70 -75.69 7.74
N ASP A 103 -46.26 -76.86 8.22
CA ASP A 103 -44.91 -77.06 8.74
C ASP A 103 -43.83 -76.78 7.69
N ASP A 104 -44.03 -77.28 6.48
CA ASP A 104 -43.11 -77.04 5.36
C ASP A 104 -43.07 -75.57 4.99
N THR A 105 -44.22 -74.89 4.98
CA THR A 105 -44.29 -73.43 4.77
C THR A 105 -43.52 -72.66 5.84
N ILE A 106 -43.61 -73.07 7.12
CA ILE A 106 -42.85 -72.47 8.21
C ILE A 106 -41.35 -72.71 8.02
N LYS A 107 -40.94 -73.95 7.70
CA LYS A 107 -39.54 -74.32 7.43
C LYS A 107 -38.97 -73.55 6.25
N PHE A 108 -39.70 -73.44 5.14
CA PHE A 108 -39.27 -72.68 3.96
C PHE A 108 -39.13 -71.19 4.29
N ASN A 109 -40.09 -70.60 5.00
CA ASN A 109 -39.98 -69.20 5.42
C ASN A 109 -38.77 -68.97 6.36
N ALA A 110 -38.52 -69.88 7.30
CA ALA A 110 -37.35 -69.82 8.18
C ALA A 110 -36.05 -69.94 7.37
N PHE A 111 -35.99 -70.84 6.39
CA PHE A 111 -34.86 -70.99 5.48
C PHE A 111 -34.60 -69.72 4.66
N LEU A 112 -35.64 -69.11 4.07
CA LEU A 112 -35.51 -67.88 3.31
C LEU A 112 -35.00 -66.71 4.18
N LYS A 113 -35.50 -66.59 5.42
CA LYS A 113 -35.00 -65.60 6.39
C LYS A 113 -33.54 -65.85 6.77
N ALA A 114 -33.15 -67.10 7.00
CA ALA A 114 -31.76 -67.45 7.32
C ALA A 114 -30.82 -67.15 6.14
N MET A 115 -31.25 -67.44 4.91
CA MET A 115 -30.49 -67.17 3.70
C MET A 115 -30.37 -65.67 3.40
N SER A 116 -31.43 -64.88 3.57
CA SER A 116 -31.37 -63.42 3.42
C SER A 116 -30.43 -62.80 4.47
N ALA A 117 -30.50 -63.24 5.73
CA ALA A 117 -29.59 -62.80 6.77
C ALA A 117 -28.12 -63.21 6.51
N ARG A 118 -27.88 -64.40 5.92
CA ARG A 118 -26.53 -64.83 5.50
C ARG A 118 -26.02 -63.96 4.35
N ARG A 119 -26.86 -63.68 3.35
CA ARG A 119 -26.51 -62.79 2.23
C ARG A 119 -26.20 -61.38 2.70
N GLN A 120 -27.02 -60.82 3.58
CA GLN A 120 -26.81 -59.49 4.15
C GLN A 120 -25.49 -59.41 4.93
N ARG A 121 -25.19 -60.39 5.79
CA ARG A 121 -23.91 -60.46 6.52
C ARG A 121 -22.71 -60.56 5.57
N ALA A 122 -22.81 -61.38 4.52
CA ALA A 122 -21.74 -61.49 3.52
C ALA A 122 -21.53 -60.17 2.76
N GLN A 123 -22.62 -59.48 2.39
CA GLN A 123 -22.56 -58.17 1.74
C GLN A 123 -21.97 -57.09 2.65
N GLN A 124 -22.34 -57.07 3.94
CA GLN A 124 -21.78 -56.14 4.92
C GLN A 124 -20.28 -56.37 5.09
N ARG A 125 -19.84 -57.62 5.29
CA ARG A 125 -18.40 -57.95 5.39
C ARG A 125 -17.63 -57.56 4.14
N ALA A 126 -18.15 -57.88 2.96
CA ALA A 126 -17.53 -57.47 1.70
C ALA A 126 -17.47 -55.94 1.56
N GLY A 127 -18.49 -55.21 2.03
CA GLY A 127 -18.51 -53.76 2.08
C GLY A 127 -17.45 -53.18 3.02
N GLU A 128 -17.37 -53.71 4.25
CA GLU A 128 -16.35 -53.33 5.24
C GLU A 128 -14.93 -53.60 4.74
N GLU A 129 -14.68 -54.76 4.13
CA GLU A 129 -13.38 -55.11 3.56
C GLU A 129 -12.99 -54.16 2.42
N ARG A 130 -13.93 -53.84 1.52
CA ARG A 130 -13.70 -52.84 0.45
C ARG A 130 -13.41 -51.46 1.03
N ALA A 131 -14.14 -51.03 2.05
CA ALA A 131 -13.89 -49.76 2.72
C ALA A 131 -12.50 -49.73 3.39
N ARG A 132 -12.13 -50.79 4.11
CA ARG A 132 -10.80 -50.92 4.72
C ARG A 132 -9.68 -50.99 3.68
N ALA A 133 -9.91 -51.62 2.52
CA ALA A 133 -8.96 -51.66 1.42
C ALA A 133 -8.80 -50.28 0.76
N ALA A 134 -9.91 -49.56 0.56
CA ALA A 134 -9.89 -48.19 0.02
C ALA A 134 -9.16 -47.21 0.96
N GLN A 135 -9.41 -47.29 2.27
CA GLN A 135 -8.70 -46.49 3.28
C GLN A 135 -7.19 -46.75 3.25
N ARG A 136 -6.78 -48.02 3.31
CA ARG A 136 -5.36 -48.40 3.22
C ARG A 136 -4.72 -48.00 1.88
N GLY A 137 -5.46 -48.08 0.78
CA GLY A 137 -5.01 -47.61 -0.52
C GLY A 137 -4.79 -46.10 -0.55
N ALA A 138 -5.70 -45.31 0.02
CA ALA A 138 -5.58 -43.86 0.12
C ALA A 138 -4.39 -43.44 1.01
N GLU A 139 -4.20 -44.12 2.14
CA GLU A 139 -3.04 -43.91 3.02
C GLU A 139 -1.72 -44.26 2.33
N ALA A 140 -1.66 -45.39 1.60
CA ALA A 140 -0.49 -45.79 0.84
C ALA A 140 -0.13 -44.74 -0.23
N LEU A 141 -1.11 -44.23 -0.98
CA LEU A 141 -0.89 -43.16 -1.96
C LEU A 141 -0.40 -41.87 -1.30
N ARG A 142 -0.97 -41.48 -0.15
CA ARG A 142 -0.52 -40.31 0.61
C ARG A 142 0.94 -40.48 1.04
N LEU A 143 1.30 -41.62 1.61
CA LEU A 143 2.66 -41.90 2.06
C LEU A 143 3.64 -41.94 0.89
N GLN A 144 3.26 -42.49 -0.26
CA GLN A 144 4.07 -42.45 -1.49
C GLN A 144 4.36 -41.01 -1.93
N GLN A 145 3.34 -40.14 -1.95
CA GLN A 145 3.51 -38.72 -2.29
C GLN A 145 4.43 -37.99 -1.30
N GLU A 146 4.29 -38.26 0.01
CA GLU A 146 5.16 -37.70 1.04
C GLU A 146 6.62 -38.15 0.85
N LEU A 147 6.83 -39.44 0.55
CA LEU A 147 8.15 -40.02 0.29
C LEU A 147 8.80 -39.41 -0.96
N GLU A 148 8.07 -39.27 -2.07
CA GLU A 148 8.54 -38.59 -3.27
C GLU A 148 8.93 -37.13 -2.99
N ARG A 149 8.10 -36.41 -2.21
CA ARG A 149 8.41 -35.02 -1.82
C ARG A 149 9.70 -34.95 -1.01
N LEU A 150 9.91 -35.87 -0.07
CA LEU A 150 11.12 -35.95 0.74
C LEU A 150 12.34 -36.32 -0.09
N GLN A 151 12.22 -37.25 -1.05
CA GLN A 151 13.28 -37.60 -1.99
C GLN A 151 13.70 -36.40 -2.84
N ARG A 152 12.74 -35.68 -3.44
CA ARG A 152 13.02 -34.44 -4.19
C ARG A 152 13.66 -33.35 -3.32
N ARG A 153 13.33 -33.29 -2.03
CA ARG A 153 13.99 -32.36 -1.09
C ARG A 153 15.43 -32.80 -0.83
N ARG A 154 15.66 -34.09 -0.60
CA ARG A 154 17.00 -34.66 -0.41
C ARG A 154 17.89 -34.42 -1.62
N GLU A 155 17.38 -34.65 -2.84
CA GLU A 155 18.12 -34.42 -4.09
C GLU A 155 18.49 -32.94 -4.26
N ARG A 156 17.54 -32.02 -4.05
CA ARG A 156 17.83 -30.58 -4.10
C ARG A 156 18.88 -30.15 -3.08
N LEU A 157 18.83 -30.69 -1.87
CA LEU A 157 19.85 -30.44 -0.85
C LEU A 157 21.19 -31.06 -1.24
N GLY A 158 21.19 -32.27 -1.81
CA GLY A 158 22.39 -32.93 -2.31
C GLY A 158 23.07 -32.13 -3.42
N GLN A 159 22.31 -31.63 -4.39
CA GLN A 159 22.81 -30.76 -5.47
C GLN A 159 23.41 -29.47 -4.91
N ARG A 160 22.72 -28.83 -3.93
CA ARG A 160 23.26 -27.64 -3.26
C ARG A 160 24.57 -27.95 -2.53
N LEU A 161 24.64 -29.04 -1.78
CA LEU A 161 25.87 -29.45 -1.10
C LEU A 161 27.00 -29.74 -2.08
N GLN A 162 26.71 -30.39 -3.22
CA GLN A 162 27.71 -30.60 -4.28
C GLN A 162 28.20 -29.29 -4.87
N SER A 163 27.31 -28.34 -5.14
CA SER A 163 27.70 -27.01 -5.63
C SER A 163 28.56 -26.24 -4.62
N LEU A 164 28.28 -26.41 -3.32
CA LEU A 164 29.03 -25.75 -2.25
C LEU A 164 30.35 -26.46 -1.92
N ARG A 165 30.49 -27.74 -2.28
CA ARG A 165 31.69 -28.53 -2.02
C ARG A 165 32.94 -27.91 -2.65
N VAL A 166 32.81 -27.36 -3.85
CA VAL A 166 33.92 -26.68 -4.56
C VAL A 166 34.50 -25.54 -3.72
N PHE A 167 33.65 -24.75 -3.04
CA PHE A 167 34.14 -23.70 -2.15
C PHE A 167 34.79 -24.26 -0.88
N GLY A 168 34.26 -25.36 -0.34
CA GLY A 168 34.85 -26.05 0.79
C GLY A 168 36.26 -26.58 0.48
N ASP A 169 36.44 -27.23 -0.67
CA ASP A 169 37.73 -27.75 -1.13
C ASP A 169 38.71 -26.59 -1.38
N PHE A 170 38.27 -25.53 -2.07
CA PHE A 170 39.07 -24.31 -2.26
C PHE A 170 39.54 -23.69 -0.93
N LEU A 171 38.66 -23.56 0.06
CA LEU A 171 39.03 -23.00 1.36
C LEU A 171 40.03 -23.90 2.11
N GLN A 172 39.94 -25.22 1.93
CA GLN A 172 40.92 -26.15 2.47
C GLN A 172 42.29 -25.98 1.78
N ASP A 173 42.31 -25.81 0.46
CA ASP A 173 43.53 -25.55 -0.31
C ASP A 173 44.19 -24.22 0.09
N VAL A 174 43.40 -23.14 0.23
CA VAL A 174 43.90 -21.85 0.71
C VAL A 174 44.45 -21.97 2.12
N ARG A 175 43.81 -22.74 3.01
CA ARG A 175 44.33 -23.00 4.35
C ARG A 175 45.66 -23.74 4.30
N ALA A 176 45.76 -24.78 3.47
CA ALA A 176 46.99 -25.54 3.30
C ALA A 176 48.13 -24.67 2.73
N ALA A 177 47.83 -23.79 1.76
CA ALA A 177 48.81 -22.88 1.17
C ALA A 177 49.25 -21.77 2.14
N THR A 178 48.33 -21.23 2.94
CA THR A 178 48.63 -20.14 3.87
C THR A 178 49.31 -20.63 5.15
N GLY A 179 48.95 -21.83 5.64
CA GLY A 179 49.55 -22.47 6.81
C GLY A 179 49.30 -21.77 8.17
N GLN A 180 48.63 -20.63 8.19
CA GLN A 180 48.46 -19.78 9.39
C GLN A 180 47.24 -20.13 10.25
N PHE A 181 46.29 -20.91 9.73
CA PHE A 181 45.02 -21.20 10.39
C PHE A 181 44.87 -22.70 10.67
N GLN A 182 44.40 -23.03 11.88
CA GLN A 182 44.18 -24.43 12.30
C GLN A 182 43.04 -25.08 11.50
N ASP A 183 41.93 -24.37 11.32
CA ASP A 183 40.75 -24.84 10.61
C ASP A 183 40.11 -23.73 9.75
N VAL A 184 39.32 -24.14 8.75
CA VAL A 184 38.61 -23.23 7.84
C VAL A 184 37.65 -22.29 8.61
N PRO A 185 36.90 -22.73 9.64
CA PRO A 185 36.09 -21.84 10.46
C PRO A 185 36.89 -20.72 11.14
N SER A 186 38.06 -20.99 11.74
CA SER A 186 38.88 -19.92 12.34
C SER A 186 39.39 -18.92 11.31
N MET A 187 39.75 -19.39 10.10
CA MET A 187 40.10 -18.52 8.99
C MET A 187 38.93 -17.60 8.61
N LEU A 188 37.72 -18.15 8.45
CA LEU A 188 36.53 -17.37 8.10
C LEU A 188 36.15 -16.39 9.22
N ALA A 189 36.29 -16.77 10.48
CA ALA A 189 36.06 -15.89 11.61
C ALA A 189 37.03 -14.70 11.62
N HIS A 190 38.31 -14.94 11.33
CA HIS A 190 39.31 -13.88 11.19
C HIS A 190 38.96 -12.93 10.03
N PHE A 191 38.62 -13.46 8.85
CA PHE A 191 38.16 -12.62 7.73
C PHE A 191 36.88 -11.86 8.05
N GLY A 192 35.94 -12.48 8.78
CA GLY A 192 34.73 -11.82 9.28
C GLY A 192 35.07 -10.61 10.13
N ALA A 193 35.95 -10.78 11.12
CA ALA A 193 36.42 -9.68 11.97
C ALA A 193 37.13 -8.57 11.17
N LEU A 194 37.89 -8.91 10.12
CA LEU A 194 38.52 -7.92 9.24
C LEU A 194 37.48 -7.15 8.40
N VAL A 195 36.44 -7.81 7.90
CA VAL A 195 35.35 -7.16 7.15
C VAL A 195 34.56 -6.23 8.05
N GLU A 196 34.24 -6.66 9.26
CA GLU A 196 33.60 -5.83 10.28
C GLU A 196 34.47 -4.64 10.67
N GLY A 197 35.76 -4.87 10.92
CA GLY A 197 36.75 -3.82 11.19
C GLY A 197 36.84 -2.80 10.06
N ARG A 198 36.85 -3.26 8.79
CA ARG A 198 36.82 -2.38 7.62
C ARG A 198 35.55 -1.51 7.58
N ALA A 199 34.38 -2.08 7.89
CA ALA A 199 33.14 -1.33 7.93
C ALA A 199 33.17 -0.21 8.99
N VAL A 200 33.68 -0.51 10.19
CA VAL A 200 33.87 0.50 11.24
C VAL A 200 34.82 1.60 10.81
N LEU A 201 35.95 1.26 10.19
CA LEU A 201 36.91 2.25 9.70
C LEU A 201 36.32 3.15 8.62
N LEU A 202 35.53 2.60 7.68
CA LEU A 202 34.85 3.39 6.66
C LEU A 202 33.86 4.38 7.29
N GLN A 203 33.07 3.93 8.26
CA GLN A 203 32.16 4.80 9.00
C GLN A 203 32.90 5.94 9.73
N GLN A 204 34.05 5.64 10.33
CA GLN A 204 34.89 6.66 10.95
C GLN A 204 35.46 7.66 9.95
N VAL A 205 35.86 7.20 8.77
CA VAL A 205 36.34 8.08 7.68
C VAL A 205 35.23 9.01 7.22
N GLU A 206 34.02 8.49 6.98
CA GLU A 206 32.86 9.30 6.59
C GLU A 206 32.50 10.34 7.66
N ALA A 207 32.47 9.94 8.93
CA ALA A 207 32.22 10.86 10.04
C ALA A 207 33.28 11.97 10.13
N ARG A 208 34.56 11.63 9.96
CA ARG A 208 35.65 12.62 9.94
C ARG A 208 35.56 13.54 8.72
N GLN A 209 35.21 13.02 7.56
CA GLN A 209 35.01 13.84 6.35
C GLN A 209 33.85 14.82 6.53
N ALA A 210 32.74 14.39 7.13
CA ALA A 210 31.62 15.26 7.45
C ALA A 210 32.03 16.38 8.45
N ALA A 211 32.78 16.03 9.50
CA ALA A 211 33.30 17.01 10.45
C ALA A 211 34.26 18.03 9.79
N LEU A 212 35.14 17.57 8.89
CA LEU A 212 36.03 18.45 8.12
C LEU A 212 35.24 19.36 7.17
N ALA A 213 34.22 18.84 6.48
CA ALA A 213 33.36 19.63 5.60
C ALA A 213 32.60 20.71 6.39
N GLN A 214 32.08 20.36 7.58
CA GLN A 214 31.45 21.31 8.49
C GLN A 214 32.43 22.40 8.93
N GLY A 215 33.64 22.02 9.36
CA GLY A 215 34.67 22.99 9.76
C GLY A 215 35.08 23.93 8.62
N ARG A 216 35.18 23.42 7.39
CA ARG A 216 35.44 24.27 6.20
C ARG A 216 34.30 25.23 5.91
N ALA A 217 33.05 24.78 6.01
CA ALA A 217 31.89 25.63 5.81
C ALA A 217 31.83 26.76 6.87
N GLN A 218 32.13 26.44 8.13
CA GLN A 218 32.23 27.44 9.19
C GLN A 218 33.33 28.46 8.93
N LEU A 219 34.52 28.01 8.52
CA LEU A 219 35.62 28.93 8.18
C LEU A 219 35.24 29.83 7.00
N GLN A 220 34.62 29.27 5.97
CA GLN A 220 34.17 30.04 4.81
C GLN A 220 33.15 31.11 5.21
N GLN A 221 32.18 30.76 6.07
CA GLN A 221 31.22 31.73 6.62
C GLN A 221 31.92 32.86 7.37
N CYS A 222 32.85 32.54 8.27
CA CYS A 222 33.61 33.57 9.00
C CYS A 222 34.45 34.46 8.08
N CYS A 223 35.03 33.92 7.01
CA CYS A 223 35.76 34.71 6.02
C CYS A 223 34.81 35.63 5.24
N GLU A 224 33.67 35.12 4.78
CA GLU A 224 32.66 35.91 4.06
C GLU A 224 32.10 37.05 4.94
N GLU A 225 31.86 36.78 6.22
CA GLU A 225 31.47 37.78 7.22
C GLU A 225 32.57 38.84 7.38
N ALA A 226 33.82 38.44 7.61
CA ALA A 226 34.94 39.38 7.77
C ALA A 226 35.21 40.21 6.52
N ASP A 227 35.11 39.62 5.32
CA ASP A 227 35.23 40.33 4.05
C ASP A 227 34.09 41.35 3.90
N SER A 228 32.86 40.97 4.27
CA SER A 228 31.72 41.89 4.23
C SER A 228 31.91 43.09 5.17
N GLU A 229 32.39 42.86 6.40
CA GLU A 229 32.72 43.91 7.36
C GLU A 229 33.86 44.81 6.88
N LEU A 230 34.87 44.23 6.22
CA LEU A 230 35.98 44.98 5.64
C LEU A 230 35.50 45.85 4.47
N THR A 231 34.62 45.31 3.62
CA THR A 231 34.03 46.10 2.53
C THR A 231 33.17 47.25 3.05
N SER A 232 32.30 47.03 4.05
CA SER A 232 31.48 48.10 4.63
C SER A 232 32.34 49.17 5.32
N SER A 233 33.35 48.77 6.08
CA SER A 233 34.29 49.70 6.71
C SER A 233 35.08 50.52 5.68
N ASN A 234 35.46 49.90 4.55
CA ASN A 234 36.15 50.59 3.47
C ASN A 234 35.21 51.57 2.73
N GLU A 235 33.95 51.19 2.49
CA GLU A 235 32.94 52.10 1.95
C GLU A 235 32.75 53.32 2.86
N GLU A 236 32.66 53.12 4.18
CA GLU A 236 32.60 54.21 5.15
C GLU A 236 33.85 55.10 5.11
N ALA A 237 35.05 54.50 5.05
CA ALA A 237 36.31 55.24 4.95
C ALA A 237 36.37 56.09 3.66
N LEU A 238 35.95 55.55 2.52
CA LEU A 238 35.86 56.27 1.25
C LEU A 238 34.85 57.42 1.32
N GLN A 239 33.70 57.22 1.96
CA GLN A 239 32.71 58.28 2.18
C GLN A 239 33.27 59.42 3.04
N LEU A 240 33.97 59.09 4.13
CA LEU A 240 34.62 60.09 5.00
C LEU A 240 35.73 60.84 4.26
N HIS A 241 36.53 60.13 3.46
CA HIS A 241 37.58 60.76 2.66
C HIS A 241 37.00 61.73 1.62
N ALA A 242 35.93 61.35 0.92
CA ALA A 242 35.23 62.23 -0.02
C ALA A 242 34.70 63.51 0.64
N ARG A 243 34.15 63.40 1.87
CA ARG A 243 33.70 64.57 2.65
C ARG A 243 34.86 65.48 3.04
N LEU A 244 35.99 64.89 3.43
CA LEU A 244 37.19 65.65 3.79
C LEU A 244 37.76 66.39 2.59
N GLU A 245 37.83 65.77 1.41
CA GLU A 245 38.29 66.43 0.19
C GLU A 245 37.32 67.53 -0.28
N ALA A 246 36.00 67.33 -0.13
CA ALA A 246 35.02 68.39 -0.39
C ALA A 246 35.24 69.60 0.54
N ALA A 247 35.42 69.36 1.84
CA ALA A 247 35.70 70.42 2.81
C ALA A 247 37.03 71.14 2.51
N ARG A 248 38.09 70.41 2.14
CA ARG A 248 39.37 70.99 1.71
C ARG A 248 39.22 71.88 0.48
N SER A 249 38.47 71.43 -0.53
CA SER A 249 38.17 72.23 -1.71
C SER A 249 37.47 73.53 -1.34
N ASP A 250 36.51 73.49 -0.42
CA ASP A 250 35.77 74.69 -0.01
C ASP A 250 36.65 75.66 0.81
N VAL A 251 37.52 75.14 1.69
CA VAL A 251 38.54 75.94 2.37
C VAL A 251 39.47 76.61 1.36
N LEU A 252 39.98 75.88 0.37
CA LEU A 252 40.85 76.43 -0.68
C LEU A 252 40.16 77.54 -1.49
N LYS A 253 38.87 77.37 -1.83
CA LYS A 253 38.07 78.45 -2.46
C LYS A 253 37.96 79.68 -1.57
N GLY A 254 37.75 79.48 -0.26
CA GLY A 254 37.71 80.56 0.72
C GLY A 254 39.04 81.29 0.84
N GLU A 255 40.15 80.55 0.94
CA GLU A 255 41.52 81.09 1.02
C GLU A 255 41.89 81.88 -0.24
N THR A 256 41.57 81.35 -1.42
CA THR A 256 41.83 82.06 -2.69
C THR A 256 41.02 83.35 -2.79
N HIS A 257 39.74 83.35 -2.41
CA HIS A 257 38.92 84.56 -2.35
C HIS A 257 39.45 85.57 -1.32
N TRP A 258 39.89 85.10 -0.16
CA TRP A 258 40.50 85.95 0.87
C TRP A 258 41.82 86.58 0.38
N ALA A 259 42.68 85.81 -0.28
CA ALA A 259 43.91 86.32 -0.88
C ALA A 259 43.64 87.38 -1.96
N GLN A 260 42.58 87.23 -2.74
CA GLN A 260 42.14 88.25 -3.71
C GLN A 260 41.71 89.55 -3.01
N LEU A 261 40.88 89.45 -1.97
CA LEU A 261 40.47 90.62 -1.17
C LEU A 261 41.66 91.31 -0.52
N GLN A 262 42.59 90.53 0.04
CA GLN A 262 43.81 91.06 0.63
C GLN A 262 44.69 91.75 -0.42
N GLY A 263 44.83 91.15 -1.61
CA GLY A 263 45.53 91.77 -2.74
C GLY A 263 44.90 93.07 -3.19
N ALA A 264 43.56 93.11 -3.29
CA ALA A 264 42.82 94.34 -3.61
C ALA A 264 42.98 95.41 -2.53
N ALA A 265 42.92 95.04 -1.24
CA ALA A 265 43.15 95.95 -0.13
C ALA A 265 44.60 96.49 -0.10
N ALA A 266 45.59 95.66 -0.44
CA ALA A 266 46.97 96.12 -0.57
C ALA A 266 47.13 97.11 -1.73
N GLN A 267 46.45 96.88 -2.86
CA GLN A 267 46.44 97.82 -4.00
C GLN A 267 45.77 99.15 -3.66
N THR A 268 44.61 99.15 -3.01
CA THR A 268 43.94 100.41 -2.58
C THR A 268 44.76 101.16 -1.55
N THR A 269 45.42 100.44 -0.62
CA THR A 269 46.35 101.04 0.36
C THR A 269 47.57 101.65 -0.34
N LEU A 270 48.12 100.99 -1.35
CA LEU A 270 49.21 101.52 -2.17
C LEU A 270 48.78 102.77 -2.93
N LEU A 271 47.61 102.75 -3.60
CA LEU A 271 47.06 103.90 -4.30
C LEU A 271 46.81 105.07 -3.34
N LEU A 272 46.23 104.81 -2.17
CA LEU A 272 46.06 105.83 -1.13
C LEU A 272 47.42 106.41 -0.72
N GLY A 273 48.43 105.56 -0.48
CA GLY A 273 49.79 106.00 -0.19
C GLY A 273 50.40 106.86 -1.31
N GLN A 274 50.21 106.48 -2.57
CA GLN A 274 50.65 107.26 -3.73
C GLN A 274 49.94 108.62 -3.83
N ILE A 275 48.62 108.66 -3.63
CA ILE A 275 47.84 109.90 -3.58
C ILE A 275 48.35 110.79 -2.45
N ARG A 276 48.52 110.22 -1.24
CA ARG A 276 49.05 110.96 -0.09
C ARG A 276 50.43 111.56 -0.37
N MET A 277 51.32 110.79 -0.98
CA MET A 277 52.64 111.29 -1.37
C MET A 277 52.60 112.35 -2.47
N ALA A 278 51.71 112.21 -3.45
CA ALA A 278 51.51 113.22 -4.50
C ALA A 278 50.95 114.53 -3.91
N VAL A 279 49.96 114.45 -3.02
CA VAL A 279 49.39 115.59 -2.29
C VAL A 279 50.46 116.26 -1.43
N LEU A 280 51.22 115.49 -0.65
CA LEU A 280 52.31 116.02 0.17
C LEU A 280 53.38 116.70 -0.69
N SER A 281 53.74 116.11 -1.83
CA SER A 281 54.72 116.69 -2.77
C SER A 281 54.22 118.00 -3.37
N LEU A 282 52.95 118.06 -3.76
CA LEU A 282 52.31 119.28 -4.27
C LEU A 282 52.21 120.35 -3.19
N PHE A 283 51.79 120.00 -1.97
CA PHE A 283 51.76 120.89 -0.81
C PHE A 283 53.15 121.48 -0.53
N GLN A 284 54.19 120.64 -0.49
CA GLN A 284 55.57 121.10 -0.32
C GLN A 284 56.02 122.04 -1.46
N LEU A 285 55.66 121.76 -2.71
CA LEU A 285 55.92 122.64 -3.86
C LEU A 285 55.19 123.99 -3.73
N THR A 286 53.92 124.00 -3.31
CA THR A 286 53.17 125.24 -3.07
C THR A 286 53.71 126.02 -1.88
N SER A 287 54.05 125.37 -0.77
CA SER A 287 54.66 126.02 0.39
C SER A 287 56.06 126.57 0.10
N MET A 288 56.82 125.92 -0.79
CA MET A 288 58.14 126.41 -1.26
C MET A 288 58.02 127.61 -2.20
N ARG A 289 56.96 127.71 -3.01
CA ARG A 289 56.79 128.80 -4.00
C ARG A 289 55.98 130.00 -3.49
N LEU A 290 55.12 129.84 -2.48
CA LEU A 290 54.15 130.84 -2.04
C LEU A 290 54.33 131.32 -0.59
N GLU A 291 55.37 130.88 0.15
CA GLU A 291 55.64 131.26 1.55
C GLU A 291 54.40 131.17 2.48
N VAL A 292 53.56 130.14 2.31
CA VAL A 292 52.37 129.90 3.16
C VAL A 292 52.78 129.13 4.44
N PRO A 293 52.21 129.43 5.63
CA PRO A 293 52.68 128.89 6.92
C PRO A 293 52.63 127.36 7.05
N LYS A 294 53.65 126.79 7.70
CA LYS A 294 53.91 125.34 7.86
C LYS A 294 53.12 124.64 8.99
N ASP A 295 51.87 125.02 9.23
CA ASP A 295 51.10 124.51 10.39
C ASP A 295 50.11 123.39 10.04
N VAL A 296 50.48 122.52 9.09
CA VAL A 296 49.69 121.33 8.74
C VAL A 296 50.51 120.07 8.98
N ALA A 297 49.93 119.10 9.71
CA ALA A 297 50.58 117.84 10.05
C ALA A 297 50.88 116.99 8.81
N LEU A 298 52.02 116.30 8.81
CA LEU A 298 52.48 115.46 7.68
C LEU A 298 51.53 114.31 7.33
N GLU A 299 50.73 113.85 8.28
CA GLU A 299 49.79 112.72 8.14
C GLU A 299 48.38 113.16 7.69
N ASP A 300 48.06 114.46 7.76
CA ASP A 300 46.72 114.97 7.47
C ASP A 300 46.59 115.44 6.02
N THR A 301 46.28 114.48 5.15
CA THR A 301 46.18 114.72 3.72
C THR A 301 44.98 115.56 3.28
N GLU A 302 43.93 115.65 4.10
CA GLU A 302 42.74 116.46 3.80
C GLU A 302 43.06 117.95 4.00
N ALA A 303 43.68 118.31 5.13
CA ALA A 303 44.15 119.66 5.40
C ALA A 303 45.24 120.13 4.41
N GLN A 304 46.11 119.23 3.92
CA GLN A 304 47.11 119.54 2.88
C GLN A 304 46.45 119.87 1.53
N LEU A 305 45.42 119.11 1.13
CA LEU A 305 44.61 119.36 -0.06
C LEU A 305 43.82 120.68 0.04
N ASP A 306 43.33 121.02 1.23
CA ASP A 306 42.64 122.28 1.49
C ASP A 306 43.55 123.49 1.29
N VAL A 307 44.82 123.42 1.70
CA VAL A 307 45.79 124.51 1.44
C VAL A 307 46.12 124.61 -0.06
N VAL A 308 46.29 123.47 -0.75
CA VAL A 308 46.52 123.46 -2.20
C VAL A 308 45.30 123.99 -2.96
N SER A 309 44.07 123.67 -2.54
CA SER A 309 42.84 124.13 -3.19
C SER A 309 42.51 125.60 -2.88
N VAL A 310 42.76 126.08 -1.66
CA VAL A 310 42.63 127.50 -1.30
C VAL A 310 43.69 128.35 -2.03
N THR A 311 44.91 127.83 -2.20
CA THR A 311 45.91 128.48 -3.05
C THR A 311 45.59 128.37 -4.54
N GLN A 312 44.81 127.38 -4.98
CA GLN A 312 44.31 127.30 -6.36
C GLN A 312 43.10 128.22 -6.62
N GLN A 313 42.30 128.56 -5.60
CA GLN A 313 41.17 129.51 -5.70
C GLN A 313 41.59 130.99 -5.56
N LEU A 314 42.69 131.29 -4.86
CA LEU A 314 43.27 132.63 -4.76
C LEU A 314 43.99 133.11 -6.04
N TRP A 315 44.38 132.18 -6.91
CA TRP A 315 45.00 132.46 -8.20
C TRP A 315 44.05 132.04 -9.30
N GLY A 316 43.23 132.97 -9.79
CA GLY A 316 42.29 132.74 -10.88
C GLY A 316 42.93 132.00 -12.05
N TRP A 317 42.74 130.70 -12.11
CA TRP A 317 43.08 129.87 -13.26
C TRP A 317 41.86 129.80 -14.17
N GLU A 318 41.72 130.84 -14.99
CA GLU A 318 40.89 130.78 -16.19
C GLU A 318 41.57 129.86 -17.21
N GLY A 319 41.04 128.62 -17.27
CA GLY A 319 40.77 127.86 -18.49
C GLY A 319 41.90 127.61 -19.49
N ARG A 320 42.22 126.33 -19.69
CA ARG A 320 42.11 125.77 -21.05
C ARG A 320 41.33 124.46 -21.02
N GLY A 321 40.31 124.43 -21.87
CA GLY A 321 39.39 123.33 -22.05
C GLY A 321 40.06 122.06 -22.60
N CYS A 322 39.25 121.01 -22.48
CA CYS A 322 39.46 119.63 -22.89
C CYS A 322 39.81 119.48 -24.39
N PRO A 323 40.14 118.25 -24.81
CA PRO A 323 39.31 117.65 -25.83
C PRO A 323 38.53 116.49 -25.24
N SER A 324 37.22 116.64 -25.35
CA SER A 324 36.21 115.60 -25.34
C SER A 324 36.49 114.55 -26.43
N ASP A 325 35.91 113.37 -26.19
CA ASP A 325 35.41 112.40 -27.16
C ASP A 325 36.36 111.31 -27.67
N THR A 326 36.18 110.11 -27.12
CA THR A 326 35.45 109.10 -27.90
C THR A 326 34.54 108.26 -26.99
N GLU A 327 33.28 108.19 -27.40
CA GLU A 327 32.14 107.52 -26.79
C GLU A 327 32.32 105.99 -26.65
N ALA A 328 31.86 105.47 -25.51
CA ALA A 328 31.03 104.25 -25.30
C ALA A 328 31.45 102.87 -25.89
N PRO A 329 30.93 101.72 -25.37
CA PRO A 329 30.00 101.56 -24.25
C PRO A 329 30.48 100.63 -23.12
N VAL A 330 29.88 100.85 -21.96
CA VAL A 330 29.66 99.86 -20.91
C VAL A 330 28.45 99.00 -21.30
N SER A 331 28.59 97.67 -21.29
CA SER A 331 27.59 96.67 -20.85
C SER A 331 27.94 95.27 -21.39
N PRO A 332 27.38 94.19 -20.83
CA PRO A 332 27.11 93.94 -19.41
C PRO A 332 27.48 92.49 -19.03
N ALA A 333 27.20 92.16 -17.77
CA ALA A 333 27.12 90.79 -17.28
C ALA A 333 26.27 89.84 -18.16
N ALA A 334 26.71 88.58 -18.24
CA ALA A 334 25.84 87.40 -18.22
C ALA A 334 26.63 86.32 -17.44
N ALA A 335 26.30 86.04 -16.17
CA ALA A 335 25.15 85.24 -15.76
C ALA A 335 25.07 83.94 -16.58
N LEU A 336 25.56 82.83 -16.01
CA LEU A 336 24.70 81.84 -15.34
C LEU A 336 23.63 81.27 -16.28
N HIS A 337 23.82 80.00 -16.66
CA HIS A 337 22.80 78.96 -16.53
C HIS A 337 23.59 77.66 -16.24
N ALA A 338 23.52 77.12 -15.02
CA ALA A 338 22.42 76.28 -14.54
C ALA A 338 22.13 75.13 -15.52
N GLY A 339 22.46 73.91 -15.09
CA GLY A 339 22.13 72.67 -15.79
C GLY A 339 20.63 72.50 -16.00
N PRO A 340 20.21 71.47 -16.74
CA PRO A 340 19.77 70.28 -16.01
C PRO A 340 20.01 68.96 -16.74
N GLY A 341 19.87 67.87 -15.99
CA GLY A 341 19.17 66.70 -16.52
C GLY A 341 20.04 65.57 -17.00
N CYS A 342 20.14 64.56 -16.14
CA CYS A 342 20.06 63.16 -16.55
C CYS A 342 19.13 62.97 -17.75
N HIS A 343 19.57 62.16 -18.73
CA HIS A 343 19.00 60.85 -19.08
C HIS A 343 19.40 60.51 -20.52
N LEU A 344 20.23 59.48 -20.70
CA LEU A 344 19.79 58.23 -21.33
C LEU A 344 20.89 57.16 -21.24
N CYS A 345 20.53 56.03 -20.65
CA CYS A 345 21.20 54.75 -20.78
C CYS A 345 21.27 54.32 -22.25
N ARG A 346 22.41 53.80 -22.72
CA ARG A 346 22.63 52.37 -22.99
C ARG A 346 23.92 52.13 -23.79
N ALA A 347 24.50 50.97 -23.49
CA ALA A 347 25.42 50.16 -24.29
C ALA A 347 26.93 50.44 -24.14
N GLY A 348 27.53 49.66 -23.23
CA GLY A 348 28.52 48.69 -23.69
C GLY A 348 29.99 49.02 -23.41
N ALA A 349 30.64 48.02 -22.81
CA ALA A 349 32.07 47.74 -22.84
C ALA A 349 32.99 48.57 -21.93
N VAL A 350 33.28 47.93 -20.78
CA VAL A 350 34.57 48.02 -20.10
C VAL A 350 35.67 47.64 -21.09
N PHE A 351 36.50 48.60 -21.49
CA PHE A 351 37.87 48.33 -21.93
C PHE A 351 38.79 48.77 -20.78
N SER A 352 39.19 47.80 -19.97
CA SER A 352 40.38 47.91 -19.13
C SER A 352 41.55 47.35 -19.95
N CYS A 353 42.46 48.22 -20.34
CA CYS A 353 43.84 47.87 -20.68
C CYS A 353 44.66 48.33 -19.47
N ALA A 354 45.02 47.45 -18.54
CA ALA A 354 46.16 46.54 -18.61
C ALA A 354 47.46 47.24 -19.05
N CYS A 355 48.44 47.23 -18.15
CA CYS A 355 49.90 47.02 -18.36
C CYS A 355 50.71 47.77 -17.26
N TYR A 356 51.77 47.28 -16.60
CA TYR A 356 52.64 46.11 -16.77
C TYR A 356 53.66 46.01 -15.58
N HIS A 357 54.43 44.91 -15.55
CA HIS A 357 55.65 44.54 -14.77
C HIS A 357 55.43 43.54 -13.61
N CYS A 358 56.03 42.34 -13.53
CA CYS A 358 57.27 41.79 -14.13
C CYS A 358 57.31 40.23 -14.23
N HIS A 359 57.86 39.73 -15.35
CA HIS A 359 58.88 38.67 -15.55
C HIS A 359 58.82 37.17 -15.06
N THR A 360 58.83 36.29 -16.08
CA THR A 360 59.60 35.01 -16.30
C THR A 360 59.22 33.71 -15.55
N PRO A 361 59.67 32.50 -16.00
CA PRO A 361 59.75 31.89 -17.34
C PRO A 361 59.15 30.44 -17.39
N THR A 362 59.14 29.80 -18.58
CA THR A 362 59.11 28.33 -18.82
C THR A 362 57.98 27.43 -18.24
N ALA A 363 57.08 26.92 -19.09
CA ALA A 363 56.67 25.48 -19.18
C ALA A 363 55.57 25.23 -20.25
N SER A 364 56.00 24.65 -21.38
CA SER A 364 55.32 23.74 -22.31
C SER A 364 53.78 23.77 -22.48
N GLN A 365 53.32 24.33 -23.61
CA GLN A 365 52.07 23.90 -24.25
C GLN A 365 52.37 23.53 -25.70
N SER A 366 52.17 22.26 -26.03
CA SER A 366 52.19 21.75 -27.39
C SER A 366 50.77 21.70 -27.96
N CYS A 367 50.66 22.21 -29.17
CA CYS A 367 49.58 22.02 -30.12
C CYS A 367 49.20 20.54 -30.32
N HIS A 368 47.91 20.21 -30.49
CA HIS A 368 47.34 19.80 -31.79
C HIS A 368 45.91 19.21 -31.66
N CYS A 369 45.06 19.68 -32.57
CA CYS A 369 44.08 18.97 -33.40
C CYS A 369 43.20 17.83 -32.84
N ALA A 370 41.89 18.08 -32.93
CA ALA A 370 40.87 17.29 -33.65
C ALA A 370 40.86 15.75 -33.54
N SER A 371 39.68 15.24 -33.14
CA SER A 371 38.91 14.12 -33.72
C SER A 371 38.44 13.05 -32.70
N GLN A 372 37.15 12.72 -32.80
CA GLN A 372 36.31 11.63 -32.24
C GLN A 372 37.02 10.26 -32.08
N PRO A 373 36.54 9.24 -31.29
CA PRO A 373 35.15 8.75 -31.11
C PRO A 373 34.81 8.33 -29.65
N GLY A 374 33.59 7.95 -29.25
CA GLY A 374 33.03 6.60 -29.39
C GLY A 374 32.99 5.81 -28.07
N ILE A 375 31.81 5.80 -27.42
CA ILE A 375 31.12 4.67 -26.76
C ILE A 375 31.74 3.99 -25.49
N ASP A 376 30.83 3.55 -24.61
CA ASP A 376 30.93 2.72 -23.38
C ASP A 376 31.27 3.42 -22.05
N GLY A 377 30.51 3.32 -20.96
CA GLY A 377 29.31 2.55 -20.65
C GLY A 377 28.99 2.61 -19.15
N LEU A 378 27.72 2.35 -18.81
CA LEU A 378 27.19 1.88 -17.51
C LEU A 378 27.20 2.84 -16.29
N ARG A 379 25.99 3.14 -15.76
CA ARG A 379 25.40 2.55 -14.52
C ARG A 379 24.15 3.36 -14.09
N ILE A 380 22.94 2.95 -14.52
CA ILE A 380 21.95 2.17 -13.75
C ILE A 380 21.63 2.81 -12.38
N GLN A 381 20.61 3.67 -12.30
CA GLN A 381 19.24 3.38 -11.81
C GLN A 381 19.16 2.60 -10.49
N TRP A 382 18.85 3.32 -9.41
CA TRP A 382 18.09 2.79 -8.27
C TRP A 382 16.95 3.77 -7.96
N SER A 383 15.80 3.54 -8.58
CA SER A 383 14.53 4.16 -8.21
C SER A 383 13.76 3.18 -7.33
N THR A 384 13.73 3.47 -6.03
CA THR A 384 12.84 2.81 -5.06
C THR A 384 11.42 3.34 -5.27
N LYS A 385 10.64 2.60 -6.07
CA LYS A 385 9.18 2.53 -5.92
C LYS A 385 8.87 1.70 -4.67
N VAL A 386 7.88 2.16 -3.89
CA VAL A 386 6.92 1.43 -3.03
C VAL A 386 6.72 2.18 -1.70
N THR A 387 5.66 3.00 -1.65
CA THR A 387 4.73 3.14 -0.50
C THR A 387 3.60 4.11 -0.87
N GLN A 388 2.61 3.64 -1.61
CA GLN A 388 1.27 4.26 -1.67
C GLN A 388 0.23 3.14 -1.83
N HIS A 389 -0.26 2.61 -0.70
CA HIS A 389 -1.45 1.77 -0.69
C HIS A 389 -2.09 1.65 0.70
N VAL A 390 -2.45 2.77 1.35
CA VAL A 390 -3.44 2.77 2.44
C VAL A 390 -4.18 4.10 2.48
N GLN A 391 -5.23 4.26 1.68
CA GLN A 391 -6.39 5.13 2.00
C GLN A 391 -7.43 4.99 0.89
N GLY A 392 -8.51 4.27 1.17
CA GLY A 392 -9.61 4.13 0.22
C GLY A 392 -10.54 2.97 0.52
N ARG A 393 -11.24 2.99 1.66
CA ARG A 393 -12.56 2.37 1.84
C ARG A 393 -13.12 2.71 3.22
N MET A 394 -13.77 3.87 3.32
CA MET A 394 -14.83 4.10 4.28
C MET A 394 -16.13 4.30 3.49
N LYS A 395 -17.10 3.40 3.70
CA LYS A 395 -18.56 3.60 3.70
C LYS A 395 -19.24 2.23 3.58
N GLY A 396 -20.05 1.88 4.57
CA GLY A 396 -20.92 0.70 4.50
C GLY A 396 -21.39 0.18 5.85
N ASN A 397 -22.32 0.92 6.46
CA ASN A 397 -23.44 0.49 7.32
C ASN A 397 -23.25 -0.56 8.45
N ALA A 398 -23.63 -0.11 9.65
CA ALA A 398 -24.06 -0.91 10.81
C ALA A 398 -25.36 -1.71 10.49
N PRO A 399 -25.80 -2.72 11.30
CA PRO A 399 -26.12 -2.51 12.73
C PRO A 399 -25.73 -3.63 13.72
N VAL A 400 -25.43 -3.16 14.94
CA VAL A 400 -25.88 -3.64 16.27
C VAL A 400 -26.25 -5.11 16.42
N GLN A 401 -25.49 -5.84 17.25
CA GLN A 401 -26.02 -6.82 18.20
C GLN A 401 -25.18 -6.85 19.48
N SER A 402 -25.91 -6.86 20.58
CA SER A 402 -25.55 -6.78 22.00
C SER A 402 -24.96 -8.08 22.59
N LEU A 403 -24.51 -7.98 23.85
CA LEU A 403 -24.11 -9.01 24.84
C LEU A 403 -22.58 -9.14 24.94
N GLY A 404 -21.93 -9.04 26.10
CA GLY A 404 -22.36 -8.95 27.49
C GLY A 404 -21.13 -8.91 28.40
N HIS A 405 -21.30 -8.30 29.56
CA HIS A 405 -20.31 -8.08 30.63
C HIS A 405 -19.48 -9.30 31.07
N ARG A 406 -18.21 -9.07 31.45
CA ARG A 406 -17.66 -9.36 32.80
C ARG A 406 -16.17 -8.96 32.92
N CYS A 407 -15.88 -8.01 33.81
CA CYS A 407 -14.58 -7.89 34.49
C CYS A 407 -14.59 -8.76 35.77
N PRO A 408 -13.48 -9.38 36.16
CA PRO A 408 -13.24 -9.79 37.54
C PRO A 408 -12.51 -8.68 38.33
N PRO A 409 -12.70 -8.61 39.66
CA PRO A 409 -12.14 -7.54 40.49
C PRO A 409 -10.73 -7.86 41.01
N ALA A 410 -9.99 -6.78 41.28
CA ALA A 410 -8.77 -6.76 42.06
C ALA A 410 -9.03 -7.20 43.51
N ARG A 411 -8.11 -7.98 44.08
CA ARG A 411 -7.96 -8.17 45.52
C ARG A 411 -6.63 -7.58 45.96
N HIS A 412 -6.73 -6.56 46.81
CA HIS A 412 -5.70 -6.05 47.70
C HIS A 412 -5.86 -6.69 49.08
N MET A 413 -4.81 -6.57 49.90
CA MET A 413 -4.71 -6.87 51.34
C MET A 413 -4.38 -8.35 51.66
N ASP A 414 -3.43 -8.72 52.52
CA ASP A 414 -2.72 -8.03 53.60
C ASP A 414 -1.35 -8.69 53.83
N GLY A 415 -0.43 -7.94 54.45
CA GLY A 415 0.85 -8.46 54.93
C GLY A 415 0.76 -9.22 56.25
N GLN A 416 1.82 -9.97 56.57
CA GLN A 416 2.43 -10.04 57.91
C GLN A 416 3.64 -10.99 57.89
N LYS A 417 4.71 -10.49 58.52
CA LYS A 417 6.00 -11.11 58.91
C LYS A 417 7.11 -11.17 57.87
#